data_AF-K9UWS9-F1
#
_entry.id   AF-K9UWS9-F1
#
_cell.length_a   1.000
_cell.length_b   1.000
_cell.length_c   1.000
_cell.angle_alpha   90.00
_cell.angle_beta   90.00
_cell.angle_gamma   90.00
#
_symmetry.space_group_name_H-M   'P 1'
#
loop_
_entity.id
_entity.type
_entity.pdbx_description
1 polymer ?
#
loop_
_entity_poly.entity_id
_entity_poly.type
_entity_poly.pdbx_seq_one_letter_code
_entity_poly.pdbx_strand_id
1 'polypeptide(L)'
;MNSQPLKRKRGRPRKVTSDLITQQKSKQNDSNNLGELSIEMTNLATNVEIEDWEQEVDDNEVNGFNRELKEIKTNIVEPNANNEPEQERSGNSFISVDKNNLFQNPTIIHIIDGEKGGCGKSFVCKTFIEYCKSIAYDMVIIDADTSNQDIAKIYPHVEVAFFSDDEKQAKEADKIFDLAFEKSVLVNLPAQAYDNVTNWVQRNDLANLGKENSIFFIKWFVCTGGVDSVNFFLKSLSDLGDDMIHVFVRNQGLCDDWSYIEAMPEFEEAIDKYSFVVMDFPKFPFWERNAIERLGINFSDAIIHPELKVVSKQRVKNFLRLAYTSLAETGLIR
;
A
#
# COMPACT_ATOMS: atom_id res chain seq x y z
N MET A 1 -68.15 10.91 -15.03
CA MET A 1 -68.13 9.59 -14.35
C MET A 1 -66.68 9.12 -14.27
N ASN A 2 -66.22 8.68 -13.11
CA ASN A 2 -64.83 8.28 -12.88
C ASN A 2 -64.57 6.84 -13.35
N SER A 3 -63.37 6.59 -13.89
CA SER A 3 -62.70 5.29 -13.69
C SER A 3 -61.18 5.49 -13.62
N GLN A 4 -60.60 5.18 -12.47
CA GLN A 4 -59.14 5.13 -12.27
C GLN A 4 -58.65 3.69 -12.55
N PRO A 5 -57.47 3.50 -13.17
CA PRO A 5 -56.85 2.18 -13.23
C PRO A 5 -56.28 1.75 -11.87
N LEU A 6 -56.42 0.46 -11.57
CA LEU A 6 -56.19 -0.13 -10.24
C LEU A 6 -54.70 -0.27 -9.87
N LYS A 7 -54.36 0.06 -8.61
CA LYS A 7 -53.04 -0.21 -8.02
C LYS A 7 -52.82 -1.73 -7.84
N ARG A 8 -51.79 -2.30 -8.49
CA ARG A 8 -51.32 -3.67 -8.22
C ARG A 8 -50.65 -3.75 -6.84
N LYS A 9 -51.21 -4.53 -5.90
CA LYS A 9 -50.57 -4.84 -4.62
C LYS A 9 -49.45 -5.88 -4.82
N ARG A 10 -48.29 -5.64 -4.19
CA ARG A 10 -47.16 -6.60 -4.14
C ARG A 10 -47.50 -7.72 -3.14
N GLY A 11 -47.34 -8.98 -3.55
CA GLY A 11 -47.44 -10.16 -2.67
C GLY A 11 -46.08 -10.56 -2.11
N ARG A 12 -46.03 -10.93 -0.82
CA ARG A 12 -44.82 -11.41 -0.12
C ARG A 12 -44.63 -12.93 -0.33
N PRO A 13 -43.42 -13.46 -0.52
CA PRO A 13 -43.20 -14.89 -0.77
C PRO A 13 -43.56 -15.76 0.44
N ARG A 14 -44.08 -16.97 0.18
CA ARG A 14 -44.31 -18.02 1.19
C ARG A 14 -43.01 -18.73 1.53
N LYS A 15 -42.76 -18.95 2.82
CA LYS A 15 -41.77 -19.95 3.29
C LYS A 15 -42.26 -21.35 2.94
N VAL A 16 -41.33 -22.24 2.58
CA VAL A 16 -41.51 -23.70 2.62
C VAL A 16 -40.46 -24.24 3.58
N THR A 17 -40.93 -24.95 4.59
CA THR A 17 -40.13 -25.71 5.56
C THR A 17 -40.27 -27.20 5.25
N SER A 18 -39.17 -27.93 5.27
CA SER A 18 -39.18 -29.39 5.28
C SER A 18 -37.98 -29.89 6.10
N ASP A 19 -38.26 -30.28 7.34
CA ASP A 19 -37.32 -30.98 8.21
C ASP A 19 -37.24 -32.49 7.90
N LEU A 20 -36.31 -33.18 8.56
CA LEU A 20 -36.13 -34.64 8.63
C LEU A 20 -35.45 -35.24 7.37
N ILE A 21 -34.54 -36.23 7.44
CA ILE A 21 -34.30 -37.26 8.47
C ILE A 21 -32.80 -37.49 8.74
N THR A 22 -32.46 -37.72 10.02
CA THR A 22 -31.17 -38.24 10.51
C THR A 22 -30.93 -39.70 10.13
N GLN A 23 -29.71 -40.07 9.71
CA GLN A 23 -29.23 -41.43 9.94
C GLN A 23 -27.69 -41.53 10.04
N GLN A 24 -27.21 -41.81 11.26
CA GLN A 24 -25.88 -42.38 11.47
C GLN A 24 -25.88 -43.86 11.07
N LYS A 25 -24.77 -44.36 10.54
CA LYS A 25 -24.34 -45.76 10.75
C LYS A 25 -22.83 -45.88 10.63
N SER A 26 -22.23 -46.44 11.68
CA SER A 26 -20.82 -46.80 11.75
C SER A 26 -20.53 -48.09 10.97
N LYS A 27 -19.31 -48.21 10.42
CA LYS A 27 -18.56 -49.47 10.40
C LYS A 27 -17.06 -49.18 10.26
N GLN A 28 -16.28 -50.07 10.87
CA GLN A 28 -14.83 -50.00 11.06
C GLN A 28 -14.10 -50.87 10.01
N ASN A 29 -12.80 -50.62 9.83
CA ASN A 29 -11.80 -51.51 9.20
C ASN A 29 -11.94 -51.69 7.65
N ASP A 30 -10.88 -51.91 6.85
CA ASP A 30 -9.52 -52.40 7.15
C ASP A 30 -8.38 -51.74 6.32
N SER A 31 -7.17 -51.83 6.87
CA SER A 31 -5.83 -51.99 6.23
C SER A 31 -5.36 -51.18 5.00
N ASN A 32 -4.15 -50.63 5.16
CA ASN A 32 -3.01 -50.67 4.21
C ASN A 32 -3.22 -50.24 2.75
N ASN A 33 -2.63 -49.09 2.36
CA ASN A 33 -1.52 -49.17 1.41
C ASN A 33 -0.54 -47.98 1.53
N LEU A 34 0.76 -48.28 1.60
CA LEU A 34 1.82 -47.32 1.33
C LEU A 34 2.01 -47.26 -0.19
N GLY A 35 2.10 -46.05 -0.73
CA GLY A 35 2.30 -45.81 -2.15
C GLY A 35 3.14 -44.57 -2.36
N GLU A 36 4.47 -44.73 -2.25
CA GLU A 36 5.40 -43.72 -2.73
C GLU A 36 5.20 -43.53 -4.24
N LEU A 37 5.02 -42.28 -4.67
CA LEU A 37 5.11 -41.89 -6.08
C LEU A 37 6.14 -40.78 -6.21
N SER A 38 7.41 -41.21 -6.25
CA SER A 38 8.50 -40.41 -6.80
C SER A 38 8.22 -40.14 -8.28
N ILE A 39 8.20 -38.87 -8.67
CA ILE A 39 8.21 -38.47 -10.08
C ILE A 39 9.55 -37.80 -10.36
N GLU A 40 10.30 -38.40 -11.28
CA GLU A 40 11.64 -37.96 -11.68
C GLU A 40 11.59 -36.61 -12.42
N MET A 41 12.53 -35.71 -12.11
CA MET A 41 12.78 -34.53 -12.96
C MET A 41 13.61 -34.96 -14.16
N THR A 42 12.96 -35.19 -15.31
CA THR A 42 13.66 -35.31 -16.59
C THR A 42 14.05 -33.92 -17.10
N ASN A 43 15.34 -33.61 -17.07
CA ASN A 43 15.90 -32.40 -17.68
C ASN A 43 15.60 -32.37 -19.19
N LEU A 44 14.86 -31.36 -19.63
CA LEU A 44 14.72 -30.98 -21.04
C LEU A 44 15.38 -29.62 -21.23
N ALA A 45 16.61 -29.65 -21.76
CA ALA A 45 17.31 -28.46 -22.18
C ALA A 45 16.65 -27.89 -23.44
N THR A 46 16.28 -26.62 -23.41
CA THR A 46 15.91 -25.85 -24.60
C THR A 46 16.84 -24.65 -24.71
N ASN A 47 17.82 -24.76 -25.60
CA ASN A 47 18.60 -23.61 -26.05
C ASN A 47 17.65 -22.61 -26.70
N VAL A 48 17.71 -21.35 -26.26
CA VAL A 48 17.23 -20.20 -27.03
C VAL A 48 18.36 -19.20 -27.02
N GLU A 49 18.84 -18.85 -28.20
CA GLU A 49 19.92 -17.90 -28.42
C GLU A 49 19.41 -16.48 -28.09
N ILE A 50 20.20 -15.72 -27.36
CA ILE A 50 19.95 -14.30 -27.10
C ILE A 50 20.78 -13.54 -28.13
N GLU A 51 20.10 -12.89 -29.09
CA GLU A 51 20.77 -12.00 -30.05
C GLU A 51 21.11 -10.65 -29.40
N ASP A 52 22.33 -10.22 -29.69
CA ASP A 52 23.04 -9.08 -29.12
C ASP A 52 22.89 -7.85 -30.04
N TRP A 53 22.55 -6.69 -29.48
CA TRP A 53 22.31 -5.45 -30.24
C TRP A 53 22.84 -4.22 -29.47
N GLU A 54 24.16 -4.02 -29.52
CA GLU A 54 24.81 -2.74 -29.16
C GLU A 54 25.24 -1.94 -30.42
N GLN A 55 25.46 -0.63 -30.23
CA GLN A 55 25.97 0.43 -31.15
C GLN A 55 24.90 1.23 -31.95
N GLU A 56 25.03 2.51 -32.34
CA GLU A 56 25.82 3.74 -32.00
C GLU A 56 25.25 4.87 -32.92
N VAL A 57 25.17 6.18 -32.62
CA VAL A 57 25.36 7.06 -31.44
C VAL A 57 24.36 8.26 -31.58
N ASP A 58 24.12 9.08 -30.56
CA ASP A 58 24.50 10.52 -30.63
C ASP A 58 24.42 11.27 -29.28
N ASP A 59 25.48 12.02 -28.96
CA ASP A 59 25.59 12.88 -27.77
C ASP A 59 25.00 14.28 -28.04
N ASN A 60 24.29 14.86 -27.06
CA ASN A 60 24.43 16.28 -26.66
C ASN A 60 23.56 16.65 -25.44
N GLU A 61 24.22 17.15 -24.39
CA GLU A 61 23.69 17.96 -23.27
C GLU A 61 22.62 17.30 -22.33
N VAL A 62 22.66 17.39 -20.99
CA VAL A 62 23.38 18.29 -20.06
C VAL A 62 23.98 17.51 -18.88
N ASN A 63 25.28 17.73 -18.60
CA ASN A 63 25.91 17.33 -17.33
C ASN A 63 25.54 18.32 -16.21
N GLY A 64 24.78 17.89 -15.19
CA GLY A 64 24.32 18.77 -14.11
C GLY A 64 24.62 18.35 -12.66
N PHE A 65 24.82 17.06 -12.36
CA PHE A 65 24.65 16.55 -10.98
C PHE A 65 25.89 15.93 -10.31
N ASN A 66 27.00 15.72 -11.04
CA ASN A 66 28.14 14.91 -10.57
C ASN A 66 29.38 15.72 -10.09
N ARG A 67 29.23 17.01 -9.75
CA ARG A 67 30.37 17.88 -9.39
C ARG A 67 30.59 18.10 -7.89
N GLU A 68 29.61 17.80 -7.05
CA GLU A 68 29.62 18.20 -5.62
C GLU A 68 30.08 17.09 -4.65
N LEU A 69 30.47 15.91 -5.16
CA LEU A 69 30.93 14.76 -4.35
C LEU A 69 32.44 14.46 -4.47
N LYS A 70 33.27 15.45 -4.84
CA LYS A 70 34.74 15.29 -4.99
C LYS A 70 35.62 16.20 -4.14
N GLU A 71 35.05 17.02 -3.26
CA GLU A 71 35.81 17.91 -2.35
C GLU A 71 35.57 17.64 -0.86
N ILE A 72 35.63 16.37 -0.44
CA ILE A 72 36.04 16.01 0.93
C ILE A 72 37.24 15.07 0.83
N LYS A 73 38.41 15.64 0.51
CA LYS A 73 39.69 14.94 0.70
C LYS A 73 39.99 14.88 2.19
N THR A 74 40.08 13.66 2.70
CA THR A 74 40.48 13.31 4.05
C THR A 74 41.89 13.81 4.38
N ASN A 75 42.00 14.84 5.22
CA ASN A 75 43.21 15.08 6.01
C ASN A 75 43.24 14.09 7.19
N ILE A 76 43.70 12.86 6.94
CA ILE A 76 44.01 11.91 8.00
C ILE A 76 45.44 12.18 8.47
N VAL A 77 45.58 12.67 9.69
CA VAL A 77 46.84 12.68 10.44
C VAL A 77 46.86 11.43 11.30
N GLU A 78 47.85 10.56 11.11
CA GLU A 78 48.04 9.37 11.95
C GLU A 78 48.46 9.76 13.38
N PRO A 79 47.85 9.21 14.44
CA PRO A 79 48.28 9.46 15.80
C PRO A 79 49.45 8.53 16.17
N ASN A 80 50.60 9.12 16.50
CA ASN A 80 51.72 8.39 17.10
C ASN A 80 51.34 7.88 18.50
N ALA A 81 51.70 6.63 18.79
CA ALA A 81 51.57 6.06 20.12
C ALA A 81 52.64 6.61 21.09
N ASN A 82 52.26 6.64 22.38
CA ASN A 82 53.06 6.79 23.61
C ASN A 82 52.76 8.07 24.41
N ASN A 83 51.93 7.94 25.45
CA ASN A 83 52.31 8.21 26.85
C ASN A 83 51.05 8.29 27.74
N GLU A 84 51.09 7.55 28.85
CA GLU A 84 50.26 7.72 30.05
C GLU A 84 51.23 7.80 31.26
N PRO A 85 50.81 8.27 32.45
CA PRO A 85 49.54 8.90 32.80
C PRO A 85 49.71 10.24 33.54
N GLU A 86 48.64 11.02 33.69
CA GLU A 86 48.47 11.84 34.90
C GLU A 86 46.98 12.04 35.24
N GLN A 87 46.68 12.10 36.54
CA GLN A 87 45.31 12.07 37.07
C GLN A 87 44.80 13.49 37.36
N GLU A 88 43.60 13.84 36.88
CA GLU A 88 42.81 14.83 37.60
C GLU A 88 41.30 14.55 37.49
N ARG A 89 40.58 14.74 38.60
CA ARG A 89 39.14 14.50 38.71
C ARG A 89 38.38 15.82 38.60
N SER A 90 37.53 15.98 37.59
CA SER A 90 36.32 16.81 37.73
C SER A 90 35.22 16.25 36.82
N GLY A 91 33.97 16.30 37.31
CA GLY A 91 32.87 15.59 36.67
C GLY A 91 32.32 16.29 35.44
N ASN A 92 31.99 15.48 34.43
CA ASN A 92 30.83 15.70 33.60
C ASN A 92 30.25 14.32 33.28
N SER A 93 28.99 14.07 33.63
CA SER A 93 28.26 12.91 33.13
C SER A 93 27.94 13.16 31.66
N PHE A 94 28.90 12.85 30.79
CA PHE A 94 28.61 12.75 29.37
C PHE A 94 27.51 11.72 29.20
N ILE A 95 26.34 12.18 28.78
CA ILE A 95 25.33 11.31 28.19
C ILE A 95 26.05 10.54 27.09
N SER A 96 26.11 9.22 27.23
CA SER A 96 26.58 8.34 26.17
C SER A 96 25.57 8.42 25.04
N VAL A 97 25.74 9.39 24.15
CA VAL A 97 25.07 9.42 22.86
C VAL A 97 25.44 8.13 22.17
N ASP A 98 24.46 7.25 22.03
CA ASP A 98 24.67 5.90 21.55
C ASP A 98 25.03 5.97 20.06
N LYS A 99 26.33 5.88 19.76
CA LYS A 99 26.88 6.04 18.39
C LYS A 99 26.46 4.90 17.44
N ASN A 100 25.59 4.01 17.90
CA ASN A 100 24.98 2.95 17.09
C ASN A 100 23.80 3.46 16.24
N ASN A 101 23.24 4.65 16.51
CA ASN A 101 22.19 5.26 15.68
C ASN A 101 22.71 6.10 14.50
N LEU A 102 23.96 5.88 14.07
CA LEU A 102 24.43 6.43 12.80
C LEU A 102 23.90 5.57 11.63
N PHE A 103 22.87 6.10 10.97
CA PHE A 103 22.15 5.56 9.82
C PHE A 103 21.23 4.38 10.12
N GLN A 104 20.07 4.66 10.74
CA GLN A 104 18.88 3.87 10.43
C GLN A 104 18.57 4.00 8.92
N ASN A 105 18.13 2.91 8.30
CA ASN A 105 17.65 2.97 6.92
C ASN A 105 16.38 3.85 6.87
N PRO A 106 16.23 4.74 5.88
CA PRO A 106 15.02 5.54 5.73
C PRO A 106 13.77 4.67 5.68
N THR A 107 12.75 5.07 6.44
CA THR A 107 11.44 4.39 6.46
C THR A 107 10.37 5.29 5.86
N ILE A 108 9.27 4.68 5.43
CA ILE A 108 8.17 5.38 4.77
C ILE A 108 6.83 5.02 5.41
N ILE A 109 6.06 6.04 5.78
CA ILE A 109 4.65 5.92 6.14
C ILE A 109 3.84 6.12 4.86
N HIS A 110 3.43 5.01 4.25
CA HIS A 110 2.54 4.97 3.10
C HIS A 110 1.08 5.04 3.58
N ILE A 111 0.39 6.15 3.28
CA ILE A 111 -1.00 6.39 3.66
C ILE A 111 -1.91 6.13 2.45
N ILE A 112 -2.77 5.12 2.51
CA ILE A 112 -3.81 4.89 1.49
C ILE A 112 -5.05 5.71 1.87
N ASP A 113 -5.28 6.80 1.14
CA ASP A 113 -6.36 7.76 1.38
C ASP A 113 -7.38 7.80 0.22
N GLY A 114 -8.48 8.53 0.40
CA GLY A 114 -9.56 8.70 -0.56
C GLY A 114 -10.87 8.95 0.16
N GLU A 115 -11.34 10.19 0.13
CA GLU A 115 -12.43 10.67 0.99
C GLU A 115 -13.81 10.03 0.75
N LYS A 116 -14.04 9.49 -0.46
CA LYS A 116 -15.32 8.85 -0.79
C LYS A 116 -15.36 7.40 -0.32
N GLY A 117 -16.41 7.03 0.42
CA GLY A 117 -16.74 5.64 0.72
C GLY A 117 -16.86 4.82 -0.57
N GLY A 118 -16.20 3.66 -0.63
CA GLY A 118 -16.19 2.81 -1.83
C GLY A 118 -15.25 3.26 -2.96
N CYS A 119 -14.39 4.28 -2.77
CA CYS A 119 -13.42 4.68 -3.80
C CYS A 119 -12.34 3.63 -4.13
N GLY A 120 -12.15 2.63 -3.26
CA GLY A 120 -11.25 1.50 -3.49
C GLY A 120 -10.05 1.38 -2.55
N LYS A 121 -9.89 2.24 -1.53
CA LYS A 121 -8.77 2.22 -0.55
C LYS A 121 -8.37 0.82 -0.11
N SER A 122 -9.27 0.06 0.52
CA SER A 122 -8.98 -1.29 1.01
C SER A 122 -8.52 -2.24 -0.11
N PHE A 123 -8.99 -2.06 -1.35
CA PHE A 123 -8.64 -2.90 -2.49
C PHE A 123 -7.25 -2.52 -3.07
N VAL A 124 -6.92 -1.23 -3.11
CA VAL A 124 -5.57 -0.74 -3.42
C VAL A 124 -4.58 -1.22 -2.35
N CYS A 125 -4.90 -1.05 -1.06
CA CYS A 125 -4.07 -1.51 0.05
C CYS A 125 -3.80 -3.03 0.00
N LYS A 126 -4.83 -3.86 -0.22
CA LYS A 126 -4.67 -5.32 -0.43
C LYS A 126 -3.73 -5.65 -1.59
N THR A 127 -3.76 -4.86 -2.65
CA THR A 127 -2.88 -5.07 -3.82
C THR A 127 -1.45 -4.62 -3.53
N PHE A 128 -1.29 -3.51 -2.78
CA PHE A 128 0.00 -3.01 -2.28
C PHE A 128 0.69 -4.04 -1.38
N ILE A 129 -0.03 -4.65 -0.44
CA ILE A 129 0.50 -5.70 0.44
C ILE A 129 1.03 -6.88 -0.38
N GLU A 130 0.26 -7.37 -1.35
CA GLU A 130 0.68 -8.51 -2.18
C GLU A 130 1.83 -8.16 -3.14
N TYR A 131 1.92 -6.90 -3.59
CA TYR A 131 3.09 -6.39 -4.31
C TYR A 131 4.34 -6.42 -3.42
N CYS A 132 4.26 -5.88 -2.20
CA CYS A 132 5.40 -5.83 -1.27
C CYS A 132 5.88 -7.23 -0.89
N LYS A 133 4.96 -8.17 -0.63
CA LYS A 133 5.27 -9.60 -0.49
C LYS A 133 6.02 -10.16 -1.70
N SER A 134 5.65 -9.77 -2.92
CA SER A 134 6.27 -10.28 -4.15
C SER A 134 7.70 -9.80 -4.39
N ILE A 135 8.07 -8.65 -3.81
CA ILE A 135 9.43 -8.09 -3.84
C ILE A 135 10.19 -8.26 -2.50
N ALA A 136 9.61 -8.99 -1.55
CA ALA A 136 10.11 -9.18 -0.19
C ALA A 136 10.35 -7.88 0.62
N TYR A 137 9.60 -6.82 0.32
CA TYR A 137 9.62 -5.57 1.09
C TYR A 137 8.75 -5.75 2.36
N ASP A 138 9.41 -5.72 3.52
CA ASP A 138 8.80 -5.94 4.83
C ASP A 138 8.31 -4.61 5.42
N MET A 139 7.05 -4.59 5.87
CA MET A 139 6.38 -3.39 6.40
C MET A 139 5.39 -3.77 7.50
N VAL A 140 5.14 -2.83 8.42
CA VAL A 140 4.01 -2.95 9.35
C VAL A 140 2.73 -2.52 8.63
N ILE A 141 1.68 -3.34 8.71
CA ILE A 141 0.38 -3.04 8.08
C ILE A 141 -0.57 -2.56 9.17
N ILE A 142 -1.21 -1.41 8.96
CA ILE A 142 -2.17 -0.80 9.89
C ILE A 142 -3.53 -0.65 9.20
N ASP A 143 -4.57 -1.22 9.80
CA ASP A 143 -5.96 -1.02 9.37
C ASP A 143 -6.61 0.03 10.28
N ALA A 144 -6.71 1.27 9.81
CA ALA A 144 -7.28 2.38 10.55
C ALA A 144 -8.80 2.54 10.33
N ASP A 145 -9.41 1.76 9.42
CA ASP A 145 -10.86 1.70 9.27
C ASP A 145 -11.48 0.78 10.34
N THR A 146 -11.67 1.32 11.54
CA THR A 146 -12.34 0.64 12.64
C THR A 146 -13.82 0.35 12.38
N SER A 147 -14.43 1.01 11.38
CA SER A 147 -15.83 0.77 10.98
C SER A 147 -15.95 -0.48 10.10
N ASN A 148 -14.97 -0.72 9.24
CA ASN A 148 -14.89 -1.89 8.38
C ASN A 148 -13.44 -2.33 8.13
N GLN A 149 -12.90 -3.10 9.08
CA GLN A 149 -11.54 -3.64 9.08
C GLN A 149 -11.30 -4.66 7.94
N ASP A 150 -11.24 -4.18 6.70
CA ASP A 150 -11.14 -4.98 5.49
C ASP A 150 -9.79 -5.67 5.31
N ILE A 151 -8.74 -5.15 5.95
CA ILE A 151 -7.38 -5.68 5.88
C ILE A 151 -7.18 -6.71 6.98
N ALA A 152 -7.48 -6.36 8.24
CA ALA A 152 -7.27 -7.23 9.40
C ALA A 152 -8.12 -8.52 9.38
N LYS A 153 -9.24 -8.54 8.65
CA LYS A 153 -10.05 -9.76 8.41
C LYS A 153 -9.39 -10.78 7.47
N ILE A 154 -8.44 -10.35 6.64
CA ILE A 154 -7.89 -11.15 5.52
C ILE A 154 -6.39 -11.41 5.68
N TYR A 155 -5.66 -10.49 6.30
CA TYR A 155 -4.20 -10.57 6.47
C TYR A 155 -3.85 -10.76 7.94
N PRO A 156 -2.94 -11.71 8.28
CA PRO A 156 -2.40 -11.82 9.63
C PRO A 156 -1.42 -10.67 9.91
N HIS A 157 -1.10 -10.46 11.18
CA HIS A 157 -0.12 -9.46 11.64
C HIS A 157 -0.44 -8.02 11.20
N VAL A 158 -1.73 -7.69 11.18
CA VAL A 158 -2.24 -6.33 10.94
C VAL A 158 -2.47 -5.65 12.28
N GLU A 159 -1.83 -4.52 12.48
CA GLU A 159 -2.04 -3.63 13.62
C GLU A 159 -3.29 -2.76 13.41
N VAL A 160 -3.84 -2.26 14.52
CA VAL A 160 -4.95 -1.29 14.49
C VAL A 160 -4.48 0.00 15.14
N ALA A 161 -4.82 1.11 14.51
CA ALA A 161 -4.74 2.49 15.00
C ALA A 161 -6.05 3.19 14.61
N PHE A 162 -6.30 4.40 15.10
CA PHE A 162 -7.42 5.20 14.59
C PHE A 162 -7.17 6.70 14.76
N PHE A 163 -7.75 7.47 13.86
CA PHE A 163 -7.64 8.94 13.83
C PHE A 163 -8.87 9.56 14.47
N SER A 164 -8.67 10.30 15.57
CA SER A 164 -9.74 10.91 16.37
C SER A 164 -9.53 12.41 16.50
N ASP A 165 -10.64 13.16 16.59
CA ASP A 165 -10.66 14.59 16.91
C ASP A 165 -10.71 14.85 18.44
N ASP A 166 -11.02 13.83 19.24
CA ASP A 166 -10.84 13.86 20.70
C ASP A 166 -9.35 13.89 21.04
N GLU A 167 -8.89 15.02 21.59
CA GLU A 167 -7.52 15.25 22.08
C GLU A 167 -7.00 14.12 22.99
N LYS A 168 -7.88 13.47 23.76
CA LYS A 168 -7.52 12.34 24.64
C LYS A 168 -7.19 11.05 23.90
N GLN A 169 -7.58 10.97 22.63
CA GLN A 169 -7.42 9.84 21.72
C GLN A 169 -6.45 10.14 20.57
N ALA A 170 -5.96 11.37 20.43
CA ALA A 170 -5.01 11.75 19.37
C ALA A 170 -3.78 10.80 19.33
N LYS A 171 -3.29 10.40 20.51
CA LYS A 171 -2.19 9.43 20.71
C LYS A 171 -2.38 8.05 20.06
N GLU A 172 -3.60 7.69 19.69
CA GLU A 172 -3.88 6.38 19.08
C GLU A 172 -3.41 6.32 17.62
N ALA A 173 -3.21 7.48 16.99
CA ALA A 173 -2.54 7.60 15.69
C ALA A 173 -1.01 7.68 15.81
N ASP A 174 -0.46 8.18 16.93
CA ASP A 174 1.00 8.35 17.11
C ASP A 174 1.78 7.03 17.01
N LYS A 175 1.14 5.91 17.38
CA LYS A 175 1.67 4.55 17.15
C LYS A 175 2.11 4.29 15.71
N ILE A 176 1.47 4.92 14.72
CA ILE A 176 1.85 4.83 13.29
C ILE A 176 3.28 5.39 13.10
N PHE A 177 3.59 6.49 13.76
CA PHE A 177 4.89 7.15 13.69
C PHE A 177 5.93 6.45 14.57
N ASP A 178 5.54 5.96 15.77
CA ASP A 178 6.41 5.15 16.63
C ASP A 178 6.91 3.89 15.90
N LEU A 179 6.03 3.18 15.18
CA LEU A 179 6.40 2.00 14.38
C LEU A 179 7.33 2.36 13.21
N ALA A 180 7.25 3.58 12.70
CA ALA A 180 8.07 4.06 11.60
C ALA A 180 9.55 4.29 12.00
N PHE A 181 9.88 4.38 13.29
CA PHE A 181 11.27 4.33 13.77
C PHE A 181 11.95 2.96 13.63
N GLU A 182 11.18 1.90 13.35
CA GLU A 182 11.72 0.54 13.17
C GLU A 182 11.57 0.04 11.73
N LYS A 183 10.42 0.28 11.09
CA LYS A 183 10.09 -0.21 9.74
C LYS A 183 9.12 0.72 9.01
N SER A 184 9.15 0.72 7.68
CA SER A 184 8.10 1.32 6.86
C SER A 184 6.71 0.79 7.21
N VAL A 185 5.70 1.65 7.10
CA VAL A 185 4.33 1.41 7.57
C VAL A 185 3.34 1.65 6.43
N LEU A 186 2.38 0.75 6.25
CA LEU A 186 1.27 0.90 5.30
C LEU A 186 -0.06 1.07 6.04
N VAL A 187 -0.68 2.24 5.92
CA VAL A 187 -1.91 2.60 6.62
C VAL A 187 -3.11 2.61 5.67
N ASN A 188 -4.12 1.78 5.95
CA ASN A 188 -5.43 1.84 5.29
C ASN A 188 -6.38 2.77 6.06
N LEU A 189 -6.69 3.95 5.52
CA LEU A 189 -7.60 4.89 6.19
C LEU A 189 -9.09 4.52 6.01
N PRO A 190 -9.99 4.97 6.91
CA PRO A 190 -11.42 5.02 6.65
C PRO A 190 -11.77 6.12 5.60
N ALA A 191 -13.04 6.20 5.20
CA ALA A 191 -13.53 7.39 4.48
C ALA A 191 -13.69 8.58 5.43
N GLN A 192 -13.61 9.81 4.91
CA GLN A 192 -13.75 11.05 5.69
C GLN A 192 -12.70 11.19 6.81
N ALA A 193 -11.47 10.77 6.52
CA ALA A 193 -10.35 10.80 7.46
C ALA A 193 -9.57 12.12 7.41
N TYR A 194 -9.80 12.93 6.36
CA TYR A 194 -9.01 14.12 6.02
C TYR A 194 -8.63 15.00 7.21
N ASP A 195 -9.62 15.59 7.89
CA ASP A 195 -9.34 16.60 8.91
C ASP A 195 -8.53 15.99 10.07
N ASN A 196 -8.78 14.73 10.46
CA ASN A 196 -8.04 14.10 11.55
C ASN A 196 -6.59 13.77 11.15
N VAL A 197 -6.36 13.31 9.91
CA VAL A 197 -5.02 13.01 9.38
C VAL A 197 -4.20 14.29 9.19
N THR A 198 -4.79 15.34 8.60
CA THR A 198 -4.14 16.65 8.41
C THR A 198 -3.79 17.28 9.75
N ASN A 199 -4.71 17.25 10.73
CA ASN A 199 -4.43 17.74 12.09
C ASN A 199 -3.32 16.94 12.78
N TRP A 200 -3.29 15.60 12.63
CA TRP A 200 -2.26 14.75 13.23
C TRP A 200 -0.84 15.07 12.70
N VAL A 201 -0.71 15.29 11.39
CA VAL A 201 0.58 15.67 10.78
C VAL A 201 1.00 17.09 11.16
N GLN A 202 0.12 18.08 10.95
CA GLN A 202 0.48 19.50 11.08
C GLN A 202 0.64 19.96 12.54
N ARG A 203 -0.25 19.54 13.47
CA ARG A 203 -0.20 20.03 14.86
C ARG A 203 1.03 19.53 15.62
N ASN A 204 1.55 18.37 15.23
CA ASN A 204 2.68 17.72 15.86
C ASN A 204 3.99 17.89 15.06
N ASP A 205 3.95 18.67 13.96
CA ASP A 205 5.05 18.87 13.00
C ASP A 205 5.74 17.57 12.55
N LEU A 206 4.93 16.53 12.28
CA LEU A 206 5.45 15.18 11.99
C LEU A 206 6.28 15.13 10.71
N ALA A 207 6.04 16.04 9.76
CA ALA A 207 6.82 16.13 8.54
C ALA A 207 8.28 16.54 8.82
N ASN A 208 8.52 17.49 9.73
CA ASN A 208 9.88 17.89 10.10
C ASN A 208 10.52 16.91 11.09
N LEU A 209 9.76 16.43 12.09
CA LEU A 209 10.21 15.34 12.97
C LEU A 209 10.58 14.08 12.17
N GLY A 210 9.85 13.79 11.10
CA GLY A 210 10.16 12.69 10.18
C GLY A 210 11.49 12.92 9.46
N LYS A 211 11.69 14.10 8.85
CA LYS A 211 12.96 14.48 8.19
C LYS A 211 14.16 14.36 9.14
N GLU A 212 14.03 14.77 10.40
CA GLU A 212 15.07 14.63 11.42
C GLU A 212 15.45 13.17 11.73
N ASN A 213 14.50 12.23 11.58
CA ASN A 213 14.65 10.81 11.90
C ASN A 213 14.68 9.91 10.65
N SER A 214 14.80 10.47 9.45
CA SER A 214 14.75 9.74 8.17
C SER A 214 13.45 8.98 7.88
N ILE A 215 12.33 9.43 8.47
CA ILE A 215 10.97 8.92 8.24
C ILE A 215 10.27 9.85 7.23
N PHE A 216 9.74 9.29 6.14
CA PHE A 216 9.07 10.05 5.08
C PHE A 216 7.60 9.65 4.93
N PHE A 217 6.76 10.57 4.44
CA PHE A 217 5.34 10.32 4.19
C PHE A 217 5.05 10.24 2.70
N ILE A 218 4.23 9.25 2.29
CA ILE A 218 3.71 9.14 0.92
C ILE A 218 2.20 8.88 0.98
N LYS A 219 1.42 9.78 0.40
CA LYS A 219 -0.04 9.76 0.43
C LYS A 219 -0.62 9.30 -0.91
N TRP A 220 -1.12 8.06 -0.94
CA TRP A 220 -1.74 7.41 -2.09
C TRP A 220 -3.23 7.71 -2.10
N PHE A 221 -3.63 8.76 -2.81
CA PHE A 221 -5.00 9.23 -2.82
C PHE A 221 -5.82 8.54 -3.92
N VAL A 222 -6.72 7.64 -3.54
CA VAL A 222 -7.53 6.82 -4.44
C VAL A 222 -8.74 7.59 -4.96
N CYS A 223 -8.63 8.10 -6.19
CA CYS A 223 -9.64 8.91 -6.84
C CYS A 223 -10.66 8.08 -7.64
N THR A 224 -11.92 8.54 -7.64
CA THR A 224 -13.03 7.88 -8.37
C THR A 224 -13.30 8.44 -9.76
N GLY A 225 -12.50 9.40 -10.24
CA GLY A 225 -12.72 10.14 -11.50
C GLY A 225 -13.88 11.15 -11.48
N GLY A 226 -14.58 11.31 -10.36
CA GLY A 226 -15.61 12.36 -10.20
C GLY A 226 -15.03 13.63 -9.59
N VAL A 227 -15.49 14.81 -10.04
CA VAL A 227 -14.96 16.14 -9.67
C VAL A 227 -14.72 16.30 -8.17
N ASP A 228 -15.70 16.03 -7.29
CA ASP A 228 -15.46 16.19 -5.84
C ASP A 228 -14.33 15.29 -5.31
N SER A 229 -14.11 14.11 -5.91
CA SER A 229 -12.98 13.24 -5.54
C SER A 229 -11.63 13.87 -5.88
N VAL A 230 -11.57 14.66 -6.95
CA VAL A 230 -10.38 15.39 -7.37
C VAL A 230 -10.23 16.66 -6.53
N ASN A 231 -11.32 17.36 -6.22
CA ASN A 231 -11.27 18.52 -5.33
C ASN A 231 -10.77 18.16 -3.91
N PHE A 232 -11.10 16.98 -3.39
CA PHE A 232 -10.51 16.48 -2.13
C PHE A 232 -8.99 16.24 -2.24
N PHE A 233 -8.53 15.72 -3.39
CA PHE A 233 -7.09 15.56 -3.66
C PHE A 233 -6.37 16.90 -3.77
N LEU A 234 -6.93 17.86 -4.52
CA LEU A 234 -6.40 19.22 -4.67
C LEU A 234 -6.34 19.95 -3.32
N LYS A 235 -7.34 19.76 -2.45
CA LYS A 235 -7.29 20.26 -1.06
C LYS A 235 -6.12 19.62 -0.28
N SER A 236 -5.96 18.29 -0.38
CA SER A 236 -4.83 17.58 0.25
C SER A 236 -3.47 18.09 -0.21
N LEU A 237 -3.30 18.34 -1.51
CA LEU A 237 -2.08 18.98 -2.04
C LEU A 237 -1.89 20.39 -1.48
N SER A 238 -2.97 21.18 -1.36
CA SER A 238 -2.90 22.53 -0.82
C SER A 238 -2.49 22.59 0.65
N ASP A 239 -2.93 21.63 1.45
CA ASP A 239 -2.68 21.64 2.90
C ASP A 239 -1.41 20.83 3.28
N LEU A 240 -1.03 19.80 2.51
CA LEU A 240 0.03 18.83 2.87
C LEU A 240 1.08 18.60 1.77
N GLY A 241 1.04 19.32 0.64
CA GLY A 241 1.93 19.10 -0.50
C GLY A 241 3.42 19.30 -0.20
N ASP A 242 3.75 20.24 0.69
CA ASP A 242 5.13 20.52 1.14
C ASP A 242 5.59 19.56 2.26
N ASP A 243 4.66 18.84 2.89
CA ASP A 243 4.89 17.92 4.00
C ASP A 243 5.12 16.47 3.53
N MET A 244 4.48 16.05 2.42
CA MET A 244 4.51 14.67 1.95
C MET A 244 4.31 14.52 0.45
N ILE A 245 4.94 13.48 -0.13
CA ILE A 245 4.74 13.10 -1.53
C ILE A 245 3.29 12.65 -1.72
N HIS A 246 2.61 13.22 -2.70
CA HIS A 246 1.26 12.83 -3.07
C HIS A 246 1.27 11.96 -4.34
N VAL A 247 0.46 10.90 -4.34
CA VAL A 247 0.21 10.05 -5.51
C VAL A 247 -1.28 10.11 -5.84
N PHE A 248 -1.61 10.61 -7.03
CA PHE A 248 -2.95 10.60 -7.60
C PHE A 248 -3.25 9.23 -8.21
N VAL A 249 -3.94 8.37 -7.45
CA VAL A 249 -4.24 7.00 -7.87
C VAL A 249 -5.55 6.98 -8.66
N ARG A 250 -5.43 6.86 -9.98
CA ARG A 250 -6.55 6.76 -10.93
C ARG A 250 -7.15 5.37 -10.88
N ASN A 251 -8.27 5.20 -10.18
CA ASN A 251 -8.94 3.90 -10.10
C ASN A 251 -9.72 3.61 -11.40
N GLN A 252 -9.07 2.89 -12.32
CA GLN A 252 -9.64 2.44 -13.60
C GLN A 252 -10.82 1.45 -13.43
N GLY A 253 -11.03 0.96 -12.20
CA GLY A 253 -12.23 0.20 -11.81
C GLY A 253 -13.50 1.04 -11.64
N LEU A 254 -13.38 2.36 -11.47
CA LEU A 254 -14.49 3.29 -11.24
C LEU A 254 -14.67 4.33 -12.35
N CYS A 255 -13.59 4.72 -13.01
CA CYS A 255 -13.60 5.66 -14.13
C CYS A 255 -12.61 5.19 -15.20
N ASP A 256 -13.04 5.02 -16.45
CA ASP A 256 -12.24 4.55 -17.58
C ASP A 256 -11.92 5.64 -18.63
N ASP A 257 -12.30 6.89 -18.38
CA ASP A 257 -11.91 8.09 -19.16
C ASP A 257 -11.59 9.24 -18.20
N TRP A 258 -10.32 9.66 -18.18
CA TRP A 258 -9.82 10.72 -17.31
C TRP A 258 -9.60 12.06 -18.02
N SER A 259 -9.88 12.13 -19.32
CA SER A 259 -9.63 13.32 -20.15
C SER A 259 -10.32 14.58 -19.64
N TYR A 260 -11.51 14.44 -19.05
CA TYR A 260 -12.21 15.56 -18.42
C TYR A 260 -11.49 16.12 -17.19
N ILE A 261 -10.83 15.27 -16.39
CA ILE A 261 -10.03 15.69 -15.23
C ILE A 261 -8.68 16.27 -15.67
N GLU A 262 -8.04 15.65 -16.66
CA GLU A 262 -6.80 16.13 -17.25
C GLU A 262 -6.95 17.53 -17.89
N ALA A 263 -8.15 17.88 -18.34
CA ALA A 263 -8.49 19.20 -18.90
C ALA A 263 -9.05 20.20 -17.85
N MET A 264 -9.04 19.89 -16.55
CA MET A 264 -9.41 20.85 -15.50
C MET A 264 -8.24 21.81 -15.24
N PRO A 265 -8.41 23.15 -15.35
CA PRO A 265 -7.34 24.10 -15.09
C PRO A 265 -6.72 23.95 -13.70
N GLU A 266 -7.54 23.68 -12.67
CA GLU A 266 -7.09 23.51 -11.29
C GLU A 266 -6.27 22.21 -11.09
N PHE A 267 -6.39 21.24 -12.00
CA PHE A 267 -5.59 20.01 -11.99
C PHE A 267 -4.26 20.21 -12.74
N GLU A 268 -4.28 20.92 -13.87
CA GLU A 268 -3.08 21.34 -14.62
C GLU A 268 -2.17 22.23 -13.76
N GLU A 269 -2.73 23.29 -13.13
CA GLU A 269 -2.01 24.16 -12.18
C GLU A 269 -1.40 23.39 -10.99
N ALA A 270 -2.06 22.32 -10.54
CA ALA A 270 -1.57 21.49 -9.43
C ALA A 270 -0.42 20.56 -9.84
N ILE A 271 -0.37 20.12 -11.11
CA ILE A 271 0.77 19.35 -11.66
C ILE A 271 2.00 20.26 -11.65
N ASP A 272 1.88 21.45 -12.22
CA ASP A 272 2.98 22.43 -12.28
C ASP A 272 3.47 22.84 -10.88
N LYS A 273 2.54 23.05 -9.93
CA LYS A 273 2.90 23.51 -8.58
C LYS A 273 3.55 22.43 -7.72
N TYR A 274 3.01 21.21 -7.71
CA TYR A 274 3.40 20.18 -6.72
C TYR A 274 4.17 18.99 -7.32
N SER A 275 4.21 18.84 -8.64
CA SER A 275 4.88 17.70 -9.32
C SER A 275 4.48 16.33 -8.75
N PHE A 276 3.20 16.17 -8.41
CA PHE A 276 2.69 14.94 -7.80
C PHE A 276 2.72 13.76 -8.77
N VAL A 277 2.85 12.54 -8.25
CA VAL A 277 2.92 11.33 -9.08
C VAL A 277 1.52 10.89 -9.50
N VAL A 278 1.30 10.57 -10.77
CA VAL A 278 0.07 9.93 -11.25
C VAL A 278 0.29 8.42 -11.36
N MET A 279 -0.64 7.62 -10.84
CA MET A 279 -0.60 6.15 -10.91
C MET A 279 -1.92 5.61 -11.44
N ASP A 280 -1.88 4.81 -12.51
CA ASP A 280 -3.05 4.07 -12.99
C ASP A 280 -3.24 2.77 -12.21
N PHE A 281 -4.31 2.69 -11.41
CA PHE A 281 -4.67 1.45 -10.73
C PHE A 281 -5.65 0.65 -11.61
N PRO A 282 -5.29 -0.55 -12.11
CA PRO A 282 -6.02 -1.20 -13.18
C PRO A 282 -7.38 -1.74 -12.77
N LYS A 283 -8.28 -1.86 -13.76
CA LYS A 283 -9.64 -2.41 -13.59
C LYS A 283 -9.60 -3.91 -13.28
N PHE A 284 -10.05 -4.31 -12.08
CA PHE A 284 -10.19 -5.72 -11.75
C PHE A 284 -11.51 -6.32 -12.31
N PRO A 285 -11.50 -7.50 -12.96
CA PRO A 285 -12.71 -8.12 -13.48
C PRO A 285 -13.81 -8.34 -12.44
N PHE A 286 -15.03 -7.92 -12.79
CA PHE A 286 -16.18 -7.85 -11.88
C PHE A 286 -16.48 -9.19 -11.18
N TRP A 287 -16.55 -10.30 -11.90
CA TRP A 287 -16.93 -11.59 -11.31
C TRP A 287 -15.89 -12.09 -10.31
N GLU A 288 -14.61 -11.99 -10.66
CA GLU A 288 -13.49 -12.34 -9.80
C GLU A 288 -13.43 -11.45 -8.54
N ARG A 289 -13.68 -10.14 -8.67
CA ARG A 289 -13.77 -9.21 -7.52
C ARG A 289 -14.79 -9.68 -6.48
N ASN A 290 -16.05 -9.83 -6.91
CA ASN A 290 -17.14 -10.21 -6.00
C ASN A 290 -16.95 -11.64 -5.44
N ALA A 291 -16.30 -12.54 -6.17
CA ALA A 291 -16.01 -13.89 -5.70
C ALA A 291 -14.95 -13.89 -4.57
N ILE A 292 -13.84 -13.17 -4.75
CA ILE A 292 -12.77 -13.04 -3.75
C ILE A 292 -13.29 -12.32 -2.50
N GLU A 293 -14.03 -11.23 -2.68
CA GLU A 293 -14.66 -10.46 -1.60
C GLU A 293 -15.61 -11.32 -0.75
N ARG A 294 -16.51 -12.08 -1.40
CA ARG A 294 -17.43 -13.01 -0.71
C ARG A 294 -16.71 -14.16 0.00
N LEU A 295 -15.56 -14.59 -0.51
CA LEU A 295 -14.74 -15.63 0.11
C LEU A 295 -13.89 -15.11 1.29
N GLY A 296 -13.65 -13.81 1.39
CA GLY A 296 -12.83 -13.21 2.44
C GLY A 296 -11.35 -13.57 2.35
N ILE A 297 -10.84 -13.85 1.14
CA ILE A 297 -9.46 -14.32 0.90
C ILE A 297 -8.59 -13.25 0.25
N ASN A 298 -7.27 -13.36 0.39
CA ASN A 298 -6.30 -12.52 -0.33
C ASN A 298 -6.11 -13.01 -1.79
N PHE A 299 -5.32 -12.29 -2.57
CA PHE A 299 -5.11 -12.60 -3.98
C PHE A 299 -4.27 -13.87 -4.20
N SER A 300 -3.25 -14.13 -3.38
CA SER A 300 -2.46 -15.37 -3.41
C SER A 300 -3.35 -16.61 -3.19
N ASP A 301 -4.22 -16.59 -2.18
CA ASP A 301 -5.19 -17.64 -1.92
C ASP A 301 -6.18 -17.80 -3.06
N ALA A 302 -6.68 -16.69 -3.64
CA ALA A 302 -7.59 -16.74 -4.79
C ALA A 302 -7.01 -17.44 -6.02
N ILE A 303 -5.69 -17.33 -6.24
CA ILE A 303 -4.99 -18.01 -7.35
C ILE A 303 -4.98 -19.53 -7.18
N ILE A 304 -5.04 -20.05 -5.95
CA ILE A 304 -5.09 -21.51 -5.68
C ILE A 304 -6.51 -22.01 -5.36
N HIS A 305 -7.42 -21.16 -4.90
CA HIS A 305 -8.76 -21.52 -4.41
C HIS A 305 -9.58 -22.35 -5.43
N PRO A 306 -10.24 -23.47 -5.02
CA PRO A 306 -10.92 -24.37 -5.95
C PRO A 306 -12.18 -23.78 -6.60
N GLU A 307 -12.83 -22.77 -6.00
CA GLU A 307 -14.01 -22.13 -6.61
C GLU A 307 -13.63 -21.28 -7.83
N LEU A 308 -12.43 -20.70 -7.88
CA LEU A 308 -11.96 -19.95 -9.04
C LEU A 308 -11.44 -20.94 -10.10
N LYS A 309 -12.10 -20.97 -11.27
CA LYS A 309 -11.68 -21.79 -12.40
C LYS A 309 -10.43 -21.20 -13.08
N VAL A 310 -9.77 -22.01 -13.92
CA VAL A 310 -8.49 -21.68 -14.59
C VAL A 310 -8.48 -20.26 -15.21
N VAL A 311 -9.52 -19.88 -15.94
CA VAL A 311 -9.63 -18.54 -16.56
C VAL A 311 -9.74 -17.42 -15.52
N SER A 312 -10.50 -17.63 -14.44
CA SER A 312 -10.60 -16.67 -13.33
C SER A 312 -9.26 -16.52 -12.61
N LYS A 313 -8.56 -17.63 -12.35
CA LYS A 313 -7.19 -17.60 -11.79
C LYS A 313 -6.21 -16.84 -12.69
N GLN A 314 -6.30 -17.00 -14.01
CA GLN A 314 -5.48 -16.23 -14.95
C GLN A 314 -5.84 -14.74 -14.95
N ARG A 315 -7.12 -14.38 -14.78
CA ARG A 315 -7.54 -12.97 -14.63
C ARG A 315 -6.97 -12.33 -13.36
N VAL A 316 -6.92 -13.07 -12.23
CA VAL A 316 -6.23 -12.60 -11.01
C VAL A 316 -4.76 -12.32 -11.29
N LYS A 317 -4.03 -13.29 -11.87
CA LYS A 317 -2.61 -13.13 -12.23
C LYS A 317 -2.36 -11.94 -13.18
N ASN A 318 -3.20 -11.78 -14.21
CA ASN A 318 -3.08 -10.68 -15.16
C ASN A 318 -3.29 -9.31 -14.51
N PHE A 319 -4.27 -9.20 -13.59
CA PHE A 319 -4.51 -7.98 -12.83
C PHE A 319 -3.34 -7.65 -11.90
N LEU A 320 -2.85 -8.62 -11.11
CA LEU A 320 -1.71 -8.40 -10.21
C LEU A 320 -0.48 -7.93 -11.00
N ARG A 321 -0.16 -8.58 -12.13
CA ARG A 321 0.95 -8.16 -12.99
C ARG A 321 0.84 -6.69 -13.40
N LEU A 322 -0.35 -6.24 -13.85
CA LEU A 322 -0.56 -4.84 -14.24
C LEU A 322 -0.45 -3.90 -13.03
N ALA A 323 -1.09 -4.23 -11.91
CA ALA A 323 -1.07 -3.38 -10.72
C ALA A 323 0.31 -3.26 -10.09
N TYR A 324 1.10 -4.35 -10.12
CA TYR A 324 2.48 -4.36 -9.63
C TYR A 324 3.39 -3.54 -10.54
N THR A 325 3.21 -3.61 -11.86
CA THR A 325 3.88 -2.71 -12.80
C THR A 325 3.58 -1.25 -12.47
N SER A 326 2.31 -0.87 -12.32
CA SER A 326 1.93 0.51 -12.01
C SER A 326 2.41 0.99 -10.62
N LEU A 327 2.50 0.11 -9.63
CA LEU A 327 3.12 0.42 -8.33
C LEU A 327 4.64 0.61 -8.46
N ALA A 328 5.33 -0.27 -9.19
CA ALA A 328 6.77 -0.21 -9.43
C ALA A 328 7.19 1.03 -10.23
N GLU A 329 6.41 1.40 -11.25
CA GLU A 329 6.64 2.56 -12.12
C GLU A 329 6.63 3.90 -11.36
N THR A 330 5.97 3.99 -10.21
CA THR A 330 6.08 5.18 -9.35
C THR A 330 7.49 5.38 -8.79
N GLY A 331 8.27 4.30 -8.65
CA GLY A 331 9.57 4.32 -8.01
C GLY A 331 9.55 4.64 -6.51
N LEU A 332 8.38 4.64 -5.86
CA LEU A 332 8.19 5.06 -4.46
C LEU A 332 8.18 3.91 -3.43
N ILE A 333 8.36 2.67 -3.88
CA ILE A 333 8.32 1.45 -3.06
C ILE A 333 9.59 0.65 -3.41
N ARG A 334 10.51 0.49 -2.46
CA ARG A 334 11.86 -0.06 -2.68
C ARG A 334 12.36 -0.82 -1.46
#